data_AF-A0A8T3Q267-F1
#
_entry.id   AF-A0A8T3Q267-F1
#
_cell.length_a   1.000
_cell.length_b   1.000
_cell.length_c   1.000
_cell.angle_alpha   90.00
_cell.angle_beta   90.00
_cell.angle_gamma   90.00
#
_symmetry.space_group_name_H-M   'P 1'
#
loop_
_entity.id
_entity.type
_entity.pdbx_description
1 polymer ?
#
loop_
_entity_poly.entity_id
_entity_poly.type
_entity_poly.pdbx_seq_one_letter_code
_entity_poly.pdbx_strand_id
1 'polypeptide(L)' 'MAATDTTRIAAPSPIVEDEQGQLIAKKGISREVIAELSKVKGEPDWMRELRIKSYEIFERKPIPTWGVD' A
#
# COMPACT_ATOMS: atom_id res chain seq x y z
N MET A 1 22.55 6.64 -23.19
CA MET A 1 21.23 7.32 -23.20
C MET A 1 20.17 6.29 -23.57
N ALA A 2 19.79 5.42 -22.63
CA ALA A 2 18.63 4.55 -22.79
C ALA A 2 17.58 5.08 -21.82
N ALA A 3 16.58 5.79 -22.35
CA ALA A 3 15.43 6.20 -21.58
C ALA A 3 14.63 4.94 -21.25
N THR A 4 14.72 4.48 -20.01
CA THR A 4 13.78 3.50 -19.47
C THR A 4 12.43 4.18 -19.38
N ASP A 5 11.50 3.67 -20.19
CA ASP A 5 10.12 4.12 -20.34
C ASP A 5 9.35 3.84 -19.04
N THR A 6 9.44 4.78 -18.10
CA THR A 6 8.68 4.78 -16.83
C THR A 6 7.28 5.34 -17.06
N THR A 7 6.51 4.88 -18.05
CA THR A 7 5.10 5.30 -18.16
C THR A 7 4.22 4.25 -18.81
N ARG A 8 3.87 3.20 -18.06
CA ARG A 8 2.64 2.41 -18.30
C ARG A 8 1.88 2.13 -17.01
N ILE A 9 1.65 3.16 -16.20
CA ILE A 9 0.73 3.10 -15.06
C ILE A 9 -0.56 3.81 -15.47
N ALA A 10 -1.58 3.03 -15.82
CA ALA A 10 -2.94 3.52 -16.05
C ALA A 10 -3.58 3.89 -14.71
N ALA A 11 -4.16 5.11 -14.64
CA ALA A 11 -4.59 5.82 -13.42
C ALA A 11 -3.43 6.17 -12.47
N PRO A 12 -3.48 7.29 -11.72
CA PRO A 12 -2.43 7.58 -10.74
C PRO A 12 -2.49 6.52 -9.64
N SER A 13 -1.62 5.51 -9.74
CA SER A 13 -1.47 4.50 -8.70
C SER A 13 -1.12 5.23 -7.39
N PRO A 14 -1.74 4.86 -6.26
CA PRO A 14 -1.37 5.43 -4.97
C PRO A 14 0.05 5.04 -4.54
N ILE A 15 0.76 4.19 -5.30
CA ILE A 15 2.12 3.75 -5.01
C ILE A 15 3.02 4.08 -6.20
N VAL A 16 4.15 4.72 -5.92
CA VAL A 16 5.21 5.03 -6.89
C VAL A 16 6.51 4.38 -6.42
N GLU A 17 7.38 4.01 -7.36
CA GLU A 17 8.73 3.53 -7.06
C GLU A 17 9.71 4.70 -7.24
N ASP A 18 10.63 4.90 -6.29
CA ASP A 18 11.66 5.93 -6.39
C ASP A 18 12.90 5.47 -7.17
N GLU A 19 13.87 6.36 -7.33
CA GLU A 19 15.12 6.08 -8.05
C GLU A 19 15.98 4.99 -7.39
N GLN A 20 15.69 4.64 -6.13
CA GLN A 20 16.39 3.64 -5.34
C GLN A 20 15.63 2.31 -5.28
N GLY A 21 14.48 2.20 -5.96
CA GLY A 21 13.63 1.02 -5.96
C GLY A 21 12.72 0.90 -4.73
N GLN A 22 12.53 1.98 -3.97
CA GLN A 22 11.64 1.99 -2.81
C GLN A 22 10.21 2.30 -3.25
N LEU A 23 9.26 1.49 -2.77
CA LEU A 23 7.83 1.74 -2.96
C LEU A 23 7.35 2.82 -1.97
N ILE A 24 6.89 3.94 -2.50
CA ILE A 24 6.34 5.08 -1.78
C ILE A 24 4.83 5.13 -2.01
N ALA A 25 4.05 4.94 -0.96
CA ALA A 25 2.61 5.13 -0.99
C ALA A 25 2.21 6.60 -0.73
N LYS A 26 1.04 7.01 -1.24
CA LYS A 26 0.39 8.26 -0.87
C LYS A 26 0.22 8.31 0.66
N LYS A 27 0.30 9.51 1.24
CA LYS A 27 0.13 9.74 2.68
C LYS A 27 -1.21 9.16 3.17
N GLY A 28 -1.14 8.37 4.23
CA GLY A 28 -2.29 7.68 4.84
C GLY A 28 -2.38 6.22 4.42
N ILE A 29 -3.05 5.41 5.25
CA ILE A 29 -3.34 4.00 4.93
C ILE A 29 -4.81 3.94 4.52
N SER A 30 -5.09 3.39 3.35
CA SER A 30 -6.45 3.10 2.89
C SER A 30 -6.53 1.71 2.29
N ARG A 31 -7.76 1.22 2.14
CA ARG A 31 -8.03 -0.04 1.44
C ARG A 31 -7.45 -0.06 0.02
N GLU A 32 -7.47 1.07 -0.70
CA GLU A 32 -6.91 1.15 -2.05
C GLU A 32 -5.39 1.03 -2.04
N VAL A 33 -4.71 1.70 -1.10
CA VAL A 33 -3.25 1.60 -0.94
C VAL A 33 -2.83 0.15 -0.68
N ILE A 34 -3.55 -0.55 0.20
CA ILE A 34 -3.25 -1.95 0.53
C ILE A 34 -3.46 -2.87 -0.68
N ALA A 35 -4.58 -2.69 -1.41
CA ALA A 35 -4.89 -3.50 -2.58
C ALA A 35 -3.84 -3.31 -3.69
N GLU A 36 -3.43 -2.07 -3.93
CA GLU A 36 -2.41 -1.75 -4.91
C GLU A 36 -1.02 -2.25 -4.47
N LEU A 37 -0.70 -2.17 -3.17
CA LEU A 37 0.58 -2.68 -2.64
C LEU A 37 0.74 -4.18 -2.90
N SER A 38 -0.30 -4.97 -2.63
CA SER A 38 -0.27 -6.41 -2.89
C SER A 38 -0.11 -6.71 -4.38
N LYS A 39 -0.75 -5.91 -5.26
CA LYS A 39 -0.60 -6.04 -6.71
C LYS A 39 0.81 -5.72 -7.18
N VAL A 40 1.39 -4.59 -6.75
CA VAL A 40 2.75 -4.16 -7.11
C VAL A 40 3.78 -5.19 -6.65
N LYS A 41 3.58 -5.78 -5.47
CA LYS A 41 4.48 -6.79 -4.90
C LYS A 41 4.23 -8.22 -5.42
N GLY A 42 3.25 -8.44 -6.29
CA GLY A 42 2.91 -9.77 -6.79
C GLY A 42 2.52 -10.76 -5.69
N GLU A 43 1.86 -10.30 -4.64
CA GLU A 43 1.45 -11.14 -3.51
C GLU A 43 0.28 -12.07 -3.92
N PRO A 44 0.22 -13.30 -3.36
CA PRO A 44 -0.92 -14.19 -3.58
C PRO A 44 -2.21 -13.61 -2.97
N ASP A 45 -3.38 -13.97 -3.53
CA ASP A 45 -4.67 -13.38 -3.15
C ASP A 45 -4.98 -13.45 -1.65
N TRP A 46 -4.61 -14.55 -0.98
CA TRP A 46 -4.82 -14.73 0.46
C TRP A 46 -4.07 -13.68 1.30
N MET A 47 -2.91 -13.19 0.84
CA MET A 47 -2.16 -12.13 1.52
C MET A 47 -2.87 -10.79 1.38
N ARG A 48 -3.37 -10.48 0.17
CA ARG A 48 -4.17 -9.27 -0.07
C ARG A 48 -5.39 -9.24 0.84
N GLU A 49 -6.13 -10.35 0.91
CA GLU A 49 -7.31 -10.49 1.76
C GLU A 49 -6.99 -10.35 3.24
N LEU A 50 -5.90 -10.98 3.70
CA LEU A 50 -5.44 -10.87 5.08
C LEU A 50 -5.11 -9.42 5.47
N ARG A 51 -4.43 -8.68 4.59
CA ARG A 51 -4.09 -7.27 4.82
C ARG A 51 -5.34 -6.39 4.88
N ILE A 52 -6.28 -6.59 3.95
CA ILE A 52 -7.56 -5.85 3.94
C ILE A 52 -8.32 -6.12 5.25
N LYS A 53 -8.44 -7.39 5.65
CA LYS A 53 -9.11 -7.77 6.91
C LYS A 53 -8.44 -7.14 8.13
N SER A 54 -7.12 -7.09 8.15
CA SER A 54 -6.34 -6.47 9.24
C SER A 54 -6.60 -4.97 9.34
N TYR A 55 -6.65 -4.28 8.20
CA TYR A 55 -6.99 -2.86 8.13
C TYR A 55 -8.41 -2.57 8.65
N GLU A 56 -9.39 -3.36 8.21
CA GLU A 56 -10.76 -3.18 8.71
C GLU A 56 -10.88 -3.45 10.22
N ILE A 57 -10.12 -4.43 10.75
CA ILE A 57 -10.06 -4.68 12.19
C ILE A 57 -9.44 -3.49 12.91
N PHE A 58 -8.37 -2.91 12.36
CA PHE A 58 -7.71 -1.73 12.91
C PHE A 58 -8.68 -0.54 12.96
N GLU A 59 -9.40 -0.25 11.88
CA GLU A 59 -10.39 0.84 11.84
C GLU A 59 -11.53 0.65 12.84
N ARG A 60 -11.91 -0.60 13.14
CA ARG A 60 -12.96 -0.92 14.12
C ARG A 60 -12.47 -0.87 15.56
N LYS A 61 -11.17 -0.95 15.81
CA LYS A 61 -10.63 -0.96 17.17
C LYS A 61 -10.57 0.46 17.72
N PRO A 62 -11.04 0.70 18.95
CA PRO A 62 -10.80 1.97 19.61
C PRO A 62 -9.31 2.14 19.86
N ILE A 63 -8.86 3.40 19.89
CA ILE A 63 -7.50 3.73 20.31
C ILE A 63 -7.33 3.22 21.75
N PRO A 64 -6.29 2.43 22.04
CA PRO A 64 -6.07 1.92 23.39
C PRO A 64 -5.84 3.08 24.37
N THR A 65 -6.45 3.00 25.55
CA THR A 65 -6.28 3.99 26.62
C THR A 65 -5.10 3.68 27.54
N TRP A 66 -4.33 2.64 27.21
CA TRP A 66 -3.18 2.18 27.97
C TRP A 66 -1.90 2.49 27.18
N GLY A 67 -0.85 2.92 27.87
CA GLY A 67 0.37 3.47 27.28
C GLY A 67 0.67 4.86 27.85
N VAL A 68 1.95 5.23 27.92
CA VAL A 68 2.38 6.61 28.20
C VAL A 68 2.10 7.43 26.94
N ASP A 69 1.55 8.64 27.12
CA ASP A 69 1.35 9.66 26.08
C ASP A 69 2.69 10.13 25.49
#